data_AF-A0A4Q5ASS7-F1
#
_entry.id   AF-A0A4Q5ASS7-F1
#
_cell.length_a   1.000
_cell.length_b   1.000
_cell.length_c   1.000
_cell.angle_alpha   90.00
_cell.angle_beta   90.00
_cell.angle_gamma   90.00
#
_symmetry.space_group_name_H-M   'P 1'
#
loop_
_entity.id
_entity.type
_entity.pdbx_description
1 polymer ?
#
loop_
_entity_poly.entity_id
_entity_poly.type
_entity_poly.pdbx_seq_one_letter_code
_entity_poly.pdbx_strand_id
1 'polypeptide(L)'
;MTNRRTKGAGSVFRDAKGTWHFRKDLGPDPVTGKRRVIEARGKVKSEVRARFEAKLAEAERTGITHPDASPTLRDWCNTWLADYVTRVKPTTYRTRAGRLNAICDIIGHVRLVKLTPEHVRTCMRALGERLAPTTLKDHYVSLKMVLDQAELDGLIPLDPCRKVKPPRVE
;
A
#
# COMPACT_ATOMS: atom_id res chain seq x y z
N MET A 1 -17.41 -9.03 -38.64
CA MET A 1 -16.24 -8.27 -38.13
C MET A 1 -16.50 -7.94 -36.66
N THR A 2 -15.81 -8.61 -35.74
CA THR A 2 -16.00 -8.39 -34.30
C THR A 2 -15.39 -7.05 -33.93
N ASN A 3 -16.23 -6.03 -33.72
CA ASN A 3 -15.83 -4.68 -33.34
C ASN A 3 -15.19 -4.69 -31.95
N ARG A 4 -13.90 -5.07 -31.90
CA ARG A 4 -13.12 -5.14 -30.66
C ARG A 4 -12.77 -3.70 -30.29
N ARG A 5 -13.56 -3.13 -29.37
CA ARG A 5 -13.32 -1.80 -28.76
C ARG A 5 -11.83 -1.58 -28.45
N THR A 6 -11.34 -0.38 -28.73
CA THR A 6 -9.99 0.08 -28.41
C THR A 6 -9.67 -0.24 -26.95
N LYS A 7 -8.57 -0.96 -26.71
CA LYS A 7 -8.08 -1.26 -25.35
C LYS A 7 -7.92 0.07 -24.59
N GLY A 8 -8.64 0.23 -23.48
CA GLY A 8 -8.55 1.42 -22.61
C GLY A 8 -9.72 2.41 -22.67
N ALA A 9 -10.69 2.25 -23.58
CA ALA A 9 -11.81 3.20 -23.74
C ALA A 9 -12.80 3.27 -22.56
N GLY A 10 -12.66 2.38 -21.57
CA GLY A 10 -13.61 2.23 -20.48
C GLY A 10 -14.96 1.62 -20.91
N SER A 11 -15.69 1.05 -19.97
CA SER A 11 -17.02 0.48 -20.16
C SER A 11 -17.96 0.99 -19.08
N VAL A 12 -19.06 1.61 -19.49
CA VAL A 12 -20.19 1.96 -18.62
C VAL A 12 -21.38 1.08 -19.01
N PHE A 13 -21.91 0.32 -18.07
CA PHE A 13 -23.06 -0.56 -18.31
C PHE A 13 -23.92 -0.71 -17.06
N ARG A 14 -25.15 -1.19 -17.23
CA ARG A 14 -26.09 -1.48 -16.13
C ARG A 14 -26.37 -2.98 -16.12
N ASP A 15 -26.28 -3.62 -14.96
CA ASP A 15 -26.58 -5.05 -14.81
C ASP A 15 -28.10 -5.32 -14.80
N ALA A 16 -28.49 -6.59 -14.91
CA ALA A 16 -29.89 -7.02 -14.83
C ALA A 16 -30.54 -6.73 -13.46
N LYS A 17 -29.74 -6.47 -12.42
CA LYS A 17 -30.18 -6.11 -11.06
C LYS A 17 -30.31 -4.58 -10.88
N GLY A 18 -30.10 -3.81 -11.94
CA GLY A 18 -30.22 -2.35 -11.96
C GLY A 18 -29.01 -1.58 -11.44
N THR A 19 -27.89 -2.24 -11.15
CA THR A 19 -26.61 -1.66 -10.70
C THR A 19 -25.85 -1.07 -11.88
N TRP A 20 -25.40 0.17 -11.77
CA TRP A 20 -24.47 0.80 -12.70
C TRP A 20 -23.04 0.35 -12.42
N HIS A 21 -22.29 0.07 -13.48
CA HIS A 21 -20.86 -0.25 -13.47
C HIS A 21 -20.12 0.74 -14.36
N PHE A 22 -19.05 1.32 -13.82
CA PHE A 22 -18.09 2.14 -14.55
C PHE A 22 -16.73 1.48 -14.40
N ARG A 23 -16.09 1.11 -15.51
CA ARG A 23 -14.82 0.39 -15.53
C ARG A 23 -13.86 1.02 -16.54
N LYS A 24 -12.57 1.15 -16.22
CA LYS A 24 -11.51 1.49 -17.19
C LYS A 24 -10.29 0.60 -16.97
N ASP A 25 -9.77 0.09 -18.07
CA ASP A 25 -8.52 -0.65 -18.11
C ASP A 25 -7.38 0.36 -18.28
N LEU A 26 -6.41 0.34 -17.37
CA LEU A 26 -5.25 1.22 -17.41
C LEU A 26 -4.03 0.55 -18.07
N GLY A 27 -4.20 -0.63 -18.65
CA GLY A 27 -3.12 -1.43 -19.16
C GLY A 27 -2.33 -2.13 -18.05
N PRO A 28 -1.32 -2.94 -18.42
CA PRO A 28 -0.46 -3.61 -17.47
C PRO A 28 0.36 -2.59 -16.67
N ASP A 29 0.64 -2.93 -15.43
CA ASP A 29 1.62 -2.25 -14.60
C ASP A 29 3.02 -2.37 -15.23
N PRO A 30 3.76 -1.26 -15.41
CA PRO A 30 5.06 -1.30 -16.08
C PRO A 30 6.16 -2.02 -15.28
N VAL A 31 5.96 -2.22 -13.97
CA VAL A 31 6.93 -2.88 -13.07
C VAL A 31 6.51 -4.33 -12.81
N THR A 32 5.24 -4.57 -12.53
CA THR A 32 4.74 -5.90 -12.13
C THR A 32 4.10 -6.69 -13.27
N GLY A 33 3.82 -6.05 -14.41
CA GLY A 33 3.13 -6.66 -15.57
C GLY A 33 1.66 -7.00 -15.32
N LYS A 34 1.14 -6.81 -14.11
CA LYS A 34 -0.24 -7.17 -13.73
C LYS A 34 -1.24 -6.19 -14.32
N ARG A 35 -2.42 -6.69 -14.71
CA ARG A 35 -3.49 -5.88 -15.29
C ARG A 35 -4.08 -4.93 -14.25
N ARG A 36 -4.16 -3.63 -14.58
CA ARG A 36 -4.72 -2.59 -13.70
C ARG A 36 -6.10 -2.15 -14.19
N VAL A 37 -7.12 -2.27 -13.33
CA VAL A 37 -8.52 -1.99 -13.70
C VAL A 37 -9.19 -1.14 -12.63
N ILE A 38 -9.66 0.05 -12.99
CA ILE A 38 -10.51 0.83 -12.09
C ILE A 38 -11.95 0.42 -12.31
N GLU A 39 -12.68 0.11 -11.23
CA GLU A 39 -14.11 -0.12 -11.26
C GLU A 39 -14.84 0.62 -10.12
N ALA A 40 -16.01 1.15 -10.43
CA ALA A 40 -17.00 1.61 -9.45
C ALA A 40 -18.38 1.04 -9.82
N ARG A 41 -19.17 0.69 -8.79
CA ARG A 41 -20.52 0.14 -8.94
C ARG A 41 -21.51 0.71 -7.93
N GLY A 42 -22.79 0.76 -8.28
CA GLY A 42 -23.85 1.26 -7.39
C GLY A 42 -25.18 1.50 -8.10
N LYS A 43 -26.24 1.81 -7.33
CA LYS A 43 -27.60 1.96 -7.88
C LYS A 43 -27.85 3.31 -8.56
N VAL A 44 -27.12 4.35 -8.15
CA VAL A 44 -27.31 5.73 -8.64
C VAL A 44 -26.18 6.09 -9.61
N LYS A 45 -26.52 6.34 -10.88
CA LYS A 45 -25.53 6.56 -11.96
C LYS A 45 -24.56 7.70 -11.68
N SER A 46 -25.06 8.84 -11.16
CA SER A 46 -24.25 10.03 -10.87
C SER A 46 -23.25 9.79 -9.75
N GLU A 47 -23.66 9.14 -8.66
CA GLU A 47 -22.76 8.78 -7.56
C GLU A 47 -21.68 7.80 -8.00
N VAL A 48 -22.05 6.80 -8.81
CA VAL A 48 -21.09 5.82 -9.32
C VAL A 48 -20.08 6.50 -10.25
N ARG A 49 -20.54 7.44 -11.08
CA ARG A 49 -19.67 8.25 -11.93
C ARG A 49 -18.70 9.10 -11.10
N ALA A 50 -19.19 9.82 -10.09
CA ALA A 50 -18.34 10.64 -9.22
C ALA A 50 -17.28 9.79 -8.48
N ARG A 51 -17.67 8.62 -7.94
CA ARG A 51 -16.73 7.68 -7.32
C ARG A 51 -15.72 7.13 -8.34
N PHE A 52 -16.15 6.88 -9.56
CA PHE A 52 -15.27 6.41 -10.64
C PHE A 52 -14.25 7.47 -11.04
N GLU A 53 -14.68 8.71 -11.26
CA GLU A 53 -13.82 9.84 -11.59
C GLU A 53 -12.81 10.13 -10.46
N ALA A 54 -13.24 10.06 -9.20
CA ALA A 54 -12.34 10.17 -8.05
C ALA A 54 -11.28 9.06 -8.00
N LYS A 55 -11.67 7.80 -8.25
CA LYS A 55 -10.71 6.68 -8.37
C LYS A 55 -9.76 6.86 -9.54
N LEU A 56 -10.25 7.38 -10.67
CA LEU A 56 -9.43 7.65 -11.84
C LEU A 56 -8.37 8.71 -11.56
N ALA A 57 -8.77 9.83 -10.99
CA ALA A 57 -7.89 10.93 -10.63
C ALA A 57 -6.85 10.49 -9.59
N GLU A 58 -7.25 9.68 -8.61
CA GLU A 58 -6.32 9.14 -7.61
C GLU A 58 -5.29 8.18 -8.24
N ALA A 59 -5.70 7.34 -9.18
CA ALA A 59 -4.78 6.45 -9.89
C ALA A 59 -3.85 7.21 -10.84
N GLU A 60 -4.34 8.27 -11.50
CA GLU A 60 -3.50 9.17 -12.31
C GLU A 60 -2.48 9.91 -11.43
N ARG A 61 -2.88 10.31 -10.23
CA ARG A 61 -2.03 11.04 -9.27
C ARG A 61 -1.00 10.15 -8.58
N THR A 62 -1.35 8.91 -8.23
CA THR A 62 -0.53 8.03 -7.38
C THR A 62 0.06 6.83 -8.09
N GLY A 63 -0.42 6.50 -9.30
CA GLY A 63 -0.09 5.27 -10.01
C GLY A 63 -0.80 4.02 -9.48
N ILE A 64 -1.51 4.10 -8.35
CA ILE A 64 -2.10 2.95 -7.66
C ILE A 64 -3.55 2.76 -8.07
N THR A 65 -3.86 1.60 -8.64
CA THR A 65 -5.17 1.35 -9.27
C THR A 65 -6.19 0.67 -8.36
N HIS A 66 -5.74 0.04 -7.28
CA HIS A 66 -6.59 -0.76 -6.41
C HIS A 66 -6.34 -0.48 -4.91
N PRO A 67 -6.95 0.57 -4.34
CA PRO A 67 -6.86 0.84 -2.90
C PRO A 67 -7.40 -0.31 -2.04
N ASP A 68 -8.44 -1.00 -2.53
CA ASP A 68 -9.08 -2.13 -1.83
C ASP A 68 -8.25 -3.43 -1.91
N ALA A 69 -7.30 -3.54 -2.85
CA ALA A 69 -6.38 -4.67 -3.00
C ALA A 69 -4.99 -4.40 -2.40
N SER A 70 -4.79 -3.21 -1.80
CA SER A 70 -3.53 -2.89 -1.12
C SER A 70 -3.35 -3.84 0.08
N PRO A 71 -2.19 -4.53 0.19
CA PRO A 71 -1.93 -5.40 1.32
C PRO A 71 -1.89 -4.61 2.63
N THR A 72 -2.13 -5.29 3.74
CA THR A 72 -1.84 -4.71 5.05
C THR A 72 -0.33 -4.57 5.23
N LEU A 73 0.10 -3.69 6.14
CA LEU A 73 1.50 -3.57 6.49
C LEU A 73 2.07 -4.92 6.96
N ARG A 74 1.29 -5.71 7.71
CA ARG A 74 1.70 -7.05 8.14
C ARG A 74 1.92 -8.00 6.97
N ASP A 75 0.99 -8.06 6.02
CA ASP A 75 1.12 -8.92 4.83
C ASP A 75 2.36 -8.54 4.01
N TRP A 76 2.60 -7.23 3.89
CA TRP A 76 3.78 -6.73 3.19
C TRP A 76 5.08 -7.06 3.92
N CYS A 77 5.15 -6.82 5.23
CA CYS A 77 6.31 -7.20 6.04
C CYS A 77 6.63 -8.69 5.91
N ASN A 78 5.62 -9.56 5.91
CA ASN A 78 5.81 -11.01 5.73
C ASN A 78 6.39 -11.34 4.34
N THR A 79 5.84 -10.73 3.30
CA THR A 79 6.30 -10.90 1.91
C THR A 79 7.76 -10.44 1.78
N TRP A 80 8.07 -9.25 2.31
CA TRP A 80 9.40 -8.69 2.29
C TRP A 80 10.40 -9.52 3.10
N LEU A 81 10.00 -10.05 4.26
CA LEU A 81 10.85 -10.90 5.10
C LEU A 81 11.18 -12.24 4.43
N ALA A 82 10.23 -12.83 3.71
CA ALA A 82 10.43 -14.08 2.97
C ALA A 82 11.48 -13.94 1.85
N ASP A 83 11.58 -12.75 1.25
CA ASP A 83 12.64 -12.42 0.30
C ASP A 83 13.95 -12.02 1.01
N TYR A 84 13.85 -11.20 2.06
CA TYR A 84 15.01 -10.69 2.81
C TYR A 84 15.88 -11.79 3.42
N VAL A 85 15.28 -12.88 3.92
CA VAL A 85 16.01 -14.01 4.52
C VAL A 85 17.03 -14.64 3.57
N THR A 86 16.80 -14.57 2.26
CA THR A 86 17.70 -15.15 1.25
C THR A 86 19.00 -14.35 1.08
N ARG A 87 19.04 -13.10 1.55
CA ARG A 87 20.14 -12.15 1.31
C ARG A 87 20.94 -11.79 2.56
N VAL A 88 20.58 -12.31 3.74
CA VAL A 88 21.22 -11.90 5.00
C VAL A 88 21.52 -13.08 5.92
N LYS A 89 22.42 -12.86 6.89
CA LYS A 89 22.73 -13.85 7.92
C LYS A 89 21.50 -14.13 8.80
N PRO A 90 21.33 -15.36 9.32
CA PRO A 90 20.18 -15.72 10.16
C PRO A 90 19.98 -14.82 11.37
N THR A 91 21.05 -14.35 12.00
CA THR A 91 20.99 -13.43 13.14
C THR A 91 20.40 -12.07 12.74
N THR A 92 20.87 -11.49 11.64
CA THR A 92 20.33 -10.24 11.07
C THR A 92 18.84 -10.36 10.72
N TYR A 93 18.46 -11.49 10.11
CA TYR A 93 17.05 -11.79 9.83
C TYR A 93 16.21 -11.81 11.11
N ARG A 94 16.62 -12.61 12.12
CA ARG A 94 15.88 -12.74 13.39
C ARG A 94 15.68 -11.39 14.07
N THR A 95 16.73 -10.59 14.16
CA THR A 95 16.67 -9.25 14.76
C THR A 95 15.67 -8.36 14.03
N ARG A 96 15.71 -8.35 12.70
CA ARG A 96 14.81 -7.50 11.91
C ARG A 96 13.37 -7.99 11.92
N ALA A 97 13.15 -9.29 11.78
CA ALA A 97 11.84 -9.91 11.88
C ALA A 97 11.19 -9.59 13.24
N GLY A 98 11.95 -9.69 14.34
CA GLY A 98 11.48 -9.31 15.67
C GLY A 98 11.02 -7.85 15.75
N ARG A 99 11.80 -6.92 15.19
CA ARG A 99 11.46 -5.49 15.15
C ARG A 99 10.19 -5.22 14.34
N LEU A 100 10.10 -5.81 13.14
CA LEU A 100 8.94 -5.65 12.26
C LEU A 100 7.68 -6.28 12.86
N ASN A 101 7.79 -7.41 13.56
CA ASN A 101 6.67 -8.02 14.28
C ASN A 101 6.14 -7.08 15.36
N ALA A 102 7.01 -6.51 16.20
CA ALA A 102 6.61 -5.55 17.22
C ALA A 102 5.91 -4.31 16.65
N ILE A 103 6.31 -3.84 15.46
CA ILE A 103 5.63 -2.77 14.73
C ILE A 103 4.26 -3.23 14.22
N CYS A 104 4.19 -4.43 13.62
CA CYS A 104 2.97 -4.98 13.07
C CYS A 104 1.90 -5.27 14.14
N ASP A 105 2.30 -5.50 15.39
CA ASP A 105 1.36 -5.67 16.50
C ASP A 105 0.59 -4.39 16.82
N ILE A 106 1.15 -3.22 16.48
CA ILE A 106 0.52 -1.91 16.72
C ILE A 106 -0.23 -1.43 15.47
N ILE A 107 0.44 -1.41 14.31
CA ILE A 107 -0.07 -0.80 13.07
C ILE A 107 -0.16 -1.77 11.89
N GLY A 108 0.10 -3.07 12.10
CA GLY A 108 0.16 -4.06 11.01
C GLY A 108 -1.15 -4.26 10.26
N HIS A 109 -2.28 -3.94 10.88
CA HIS A 109 -3.61 -4.02 10.27
C HIS A 109 -3.90 -2.90 9.27
N VAL A 110 -3.11 -1.82 9.29
CA VAL A 110 -3.28 -0.68 8.38
C VAL A 110 -2.86 -1.08 6.98
N ARG A 111 -3.71 -0.82 5.98
CA ARG A 111 -3.35 -1.00 4.55
C ARG A 111 -2.26 -0.03 4.14
N LEU A 112 -1.32 -0.47 3.31
CA LEU A 112 -0.19 0.36 2.87
C LEU A 112 -0.64 1.69 2.25
N VAL A 113 -1.67 1.67 1.39
CA VAL A 113 -2.24 2.90 0.79
C VAL A 113 -2.87 3.88 1.80
N LYS A 114 -3.22 3.40 3.00
CA LYS A 114 -3.76 4.21 4.09
C LYS A 114 -2.72 4.49 5.17
N LEU A 115 -1.49 4.02 5.01
CA LEU A 115 -0.43 4.25 5.98
C LEU A 115 -0.02 5.72 5.91
N THR A 116 -0.04 6.39 7.06
CA THR A 116 0.22 7.83 7.14
C THR A 116 1.41 8.08 8.06
N PRO A 117 2.04 9.26 7.99
CA PRO A 117 3.09 9.64 8.95
C PRO A 117 2.61 9.61 10.39
N GLU A 118 1.31 9.83 10.65
CA GLU A 118 0.77 9.79 12.00
C GLU A 118 0.73 8.36 12.55
N HIS A 119 0.34 7.36 11.75
CA HIS A 119 0.44 5.95 12.16
C HIS A 119 1.86 5.57 12.58
N VAL A 120 2.87 6.06 11.85
CA VAL A 120 4.28 5.86 12.20
C VAL A 120 4.63 6.52 13.53
N ARG A 121 4.21 7.78 13.76
CA ARG A 121 4.45 8.48 15.03
C ARG A 121 3.77 7.78 16.21
N THR A 122 2.52 7.36 16.06
CA THR A 122 1.79 6.59 17.07
C THR A 122 2.53 5.30 17.42
N CYS A 123 2.99 4.56 16.40
CA CYS A 123 3.77 3.35 16.60
C CYS A 123 5.08 3.62 17.35
N MET A 124 5.85 4.64 16.95
CA MET A 124 7.11 4.98 17.63
C MET A 124 6.88 5.46 19.07
N ARG A 125 5.80 6.19 19.35
CA ARG A 125 5.44 6.60 20.71
C ARG A 125 5.15 5.39 21.61
N ALA A 126 4.29 4.48 21.14
CA ALA A 126 3.92 3.28 21.89
C ALA A 126 5.13 2.34 22.12
N LEU A 127 6.03 2.22 21.14
CA LEU A 127 7.28 1.47 21.34
C LEU A 127 8.25 2.19 22.28
N GLY A 128 8.30 3.52 22.24
CA GLY A 128 9.18 4.35 23.08
C GLY A 128 8.84 4.31 24.57
N GLU A 129 7.62 3.93 24.95
CA GLU A 129 7.24 3.74 26.36
C GLU A 129 7.99 2.58 27.03
N ARG A 130 8.54 1.64 26.25
CA ARG A 130 9.17 0.41 26.76
C ARG A 130 10.56 0.11 26.19
N LEU A 131 11.02 0.85 25.19
CA LEU A 131 12.28 0.61 24.50
C LEU A 131 13.27 1.74 24.74
N ALA A 132 14.54 1.38 24.92
CA ALA A 132 15.64 2.34 24.93
C ALA A 132 15.74 3.12 23.61
N PRO A 133 16.23 4.37 23.60
CA PRO A 133 16.28 5.23 22.42
C PRO A 133 16.97 4.60 21.20
N THR A 134 18.12 3.95 21.40
CA THR A 134 18.86 3.24 20.34
C THR A 134 18.03 2.11 19.74
N THR A 135 17.37 1.32 20.58
CA THR A 135 16.50 0.22 20.16
C THR A 135 15.28 0.74 19.41
N LEU A 136 14.69 1.86 19.84
CA LEU A 136 13.57 2.49 19.15
C LEU A 136 13.96 2.98 17.75
N LYS A 137 15.13 3.61 17.62
CA LYS A 137 15.69 4.02 16.32
C LYS A 137 15.87 2.82 15.39
N ASP A 138 16.34 1.70 15.93
CA ASP A 138 16.50 0.46 15.18
C ASP A 138 15.18 -0.12 14.63
N HIS A 139 14.09 0.02 15.38
CA HIS A 139 12.75 -0.32 14.90
C HIS A 139 12.33 0.63 13.78
N TYR A 140 12.51 1.94 13.97
CA TYR A 140 12.22 2.95 12.95
C TYR A 140 12.96 2.68 11.63
N VAL A 141 14.26 2.40 11.69
CA VAL A 141 15.08 2.08 10.51
C VAL A 141 14.57 0.82 9.81
N SER A 142 14.18 -0.20 10.59
CA SER A 142 13.63 -1.45 10.03
C SER A 142 12.32 -1.19 9.28
N LEU A 143 11.41 -0.41 9.86
CA LEU A 143 10.16 0.00 9.20
C LEU A 143 10.44 0.80 7.93
N LYS A 144 11.32 1.80 8.03
CA LYS A 144 11.69 2.65 6.90
C LYS A 144 12.18 1.82 5.71
N MET A 145 13.06 0.84 5.95
CA MET A 145 13.57 -0.03 4.88
C MET A 145 12.47 -0.85 4.19
N VAL A 146 11.47 -1.34 4.93
CA VAL A 146 10.34 -2.08 4.33
C VAL A 146 9.44 -1.15 3.50
N LEU A 147 9.24 0.08 3.94
CA LEU A 147 8.42 1.07 3.25
C LEU A 147 9.13 1.71 2.05
N ASP A 148 10.46 1.86 2.11
CA ASP A 148 11.28 2.21 0.95
C ASP A 148 11.11 1.16 -0.16
N GLN A 149 11.14 -0.14 0.18
CA GLN A 149 10.88 -1.19 -0.81
C GLN A 149 9.43 -1.15 -1.32
N ALA A 150 8.45 -0.86 -0.46
CA ALA A 150 7.05 -0.70 -0.87
C ALA A 150 6.87 0.46 -1.88
N GLU A 151 7.63 1.54 -1.71
CA GLU A 151 7.67 2.67 -2.62
C GLU A 151 8.29 2.27 -3.97
N LEU A 152 9.43 1.57 -3.96
CA LEU A 152 10.09 1.05 -5.17
C LEU A 152 9.20 0.07 -5.95
N ASP A 153 8.45 -0.76 -5.23
CA ASP A 153 7.54 -1.75 -5.83
C ASP A 153 6.18 -1.14 -6.24
N GLY A 154 6.01 0.18 -6.05
CA GLY A 154 4.80 0.91 -6.46
C GLY A 154 3.56 0.60 -5.61
N LEU A 155 3.71 0.01 -4.43
CA LEU A 155 2.61 -0.30 -3.50
C LEU A 155 2.12 0.94 -2.76
N ILE A 156 3.00 1.92 -2.59
CA ILE A 156 2.73 3.25 -2.03
C ILE A 156 3.43 4.30 -2.89
N PRO A 157 2.89 5.53 -2.98
CA PRO A 157 3.50 6.56 -3.80
C PRO A 157 4.74 7.20 -3.14
N LEU A 158 4.87 7.09 -1.82
CA LEU A 158 5.95 7.67 -1.02
C LEU A 158 6.02 7.00 0.35
N ASP A 159 7.22 6.68 0.83
CA ASP A 159 7.48 6.21 2.19
C ASP A 159 7.02 7.26 3.24
N PRO A 160 6.01 6.94 4.07
CA PRO A 160 5.53 7.83 5.14
C PRO A 160 6.60 8.22 6.16
N CYS A 161 7.63 7.39 6.38
CA CYS A 161 8.74 7.68 7.28
C CYS A 161 9.54 8.91 6.81
N ARG A 162 9.57 9.24 5.52
CA ARG A 162 10.25 10.46 5.03
C ARG A 162 9.67 11.76 5.62
N LYS A 163 8.42 11.74 6.10
CA LYS A 163 7.74 12.88 6.73
C LYS A 163 7.74 12.81 8.27
N VAL A 164 8.51 11.88 8.84
CA VAL A 164 8.64 11.69 10.29
C VAL A 164 10.09 11.93 10.69
N LYS A 165 10.29 12.71 11.75
CA LYS A 165 11.63 12.85 12.33
C LYS A 165 12.01 11.54 13.01
N PRO A 166 13.19 10.96 12.72
CA PRO A 166 13.63 9.74 13.40
C PRO A 166 13.69 9.94 14.92
N PRO A 167 13.47 8.88 15.72
CA PRO A 167 13.68 8.92 17.16
C PRO A 167 15.09 9.42 17.51
N ARG A 168 15.19 10.33 18.48
CA ARG A 168 16.48 10.80 19.01
C ARG A 168 17.16 9.68 19.78
N VAL A 169 18.47 9.58 19.64
CA VAL A 169 19.33 8.78 20.53
C VAL A 169 20.00 9.80 21.43
N GLU A 170 19.84 9.63 22.74
CA GLU A 170 20.60 10.36 23.75
C GLU A 170 21.89 9.59 24.07
#